data_AF-A0A383TFD5-F1
#
_entry.id   AF-A0A383TFD5-F1
#
_cell.length_a   1.000
_cell.length_b   1.000
_cell.length_c   1.000
_cell.angle_alpha   90.00
_cell.angle_beta   90.00
_cell.angle_gamma   90.00
#
_symmetry.space_group_name_H-M   'P 1'
#
loop_
_entity.id
_entity.type
_entity.pdbx_description
1 polymer ?
#
loop_
_entity_poly.entity_id
_entity_poly.type
_entity_poly.pdbx_seq_one_letter_code
_entity_poly.pdbx_strand_id
1 'polypeptide(L)'
;MEISDIFKESYRNQSRLQDLRPEVEEILSRVLNDLENGKTNEKAPHNIESNLYSNINLIPSDFYGQCTDLLIVLCYDKDDIYYRFKEGLDNAIEKCYGINKDVYFISTQWHSNKVKELSGYIKSVRQNDVRITFIHVTANGCVIMPS
;
A
#
# COMPACT_ATOMS: atom_id res chain seq x y z
N MET A 1 -9.34 1.68 -28.77
CA MET A 1 -8.57 2.30 -27.68
C MET A 1 -8.49 1.25 -26.61
N GLU A 2 -7.33 0.62 -26.45
CA GLU A 2 -7.18 -0.42 -25.42
C GLU A 2 -7.30 0.23 -24.05
N ILE A 3 -8.00 -0.45 -23.15
CA ILE A 3 -8.26 -0.05 -21.76
C ILE A 3 -6.96 0.52 -21.14
N SER A 4 -5.81 -0.14 -21.36
CA SER A 4 -4.46 0.29 -20.93
C SER A 4 -4.11 1.77 -21.18
N ASP A 5 -4.62 2.39 -22.24
CA ASP A 5 -4.28 3.76 -22.62
C ASP A 5 -5.04 4.82 -21.80
N ILE A 6 -6.30 4.53 -21.41
CA ILE A 6 -7.08 5.39 -20.50
C ILE A 6 -6.47 5.36 -19.09
N PHE A 7 -5.96 4.19 -18.66
CA PHE A 7 -5.33 4.02 -17.34
C PHE A 7 -3.98 4.73 -17.24
N LYS A 8 -3.17 4.71 -18.31
CA LYS A 8 -1.94 5.50 -18.34
C LYS A 8 -2.22 6.99 -18.17
N GLU A 9 -3.31 7.51 -18.72
CA GLU A 9 -3.66 8.93 -18.56
C GLU A 9 -4.10 9.28 -17.13
N SER A 10 -4.96 8.47 -16.49
CA SER A 10 -5.37 8.68 -15.08
C SER A 10 -4.17 8.61 -14.11
N TYR A 11 -3.28 7.62 -14.32
CA TYR A 11 -2.04 7.43 -13.56
C TYR A 11 -1.03 8.57 -13.76
N ARG A 12 -0.90 9.09 -14.99
CA ARG A 12 0.05 10.17 -15.34
C ARG A 12 -0.37 11.55 -14.83
N ASN A 13 -1.65 11.80 -14.57
CA ASN A 13 -2.11 13.13 -14.20
C ASN A 13 -1.79 13.53 -12.73
N GLN A 14 -1.31 12.59 -11.90
CA GLN A 14 -0.66 12.93 -10.63
C GLN A 14 0.85 12.78 -10.77
N SER A 15 1.58 13.90 -10.83
CA SER A 15 3.04 13.93 -10.99
C SER A 15 3.79 13.04 -9.98
N ARG A 16 3.22 12.77 -8.82
CA ARG A 16 3.81 11.97 -7.74
C ARG A 16 3.64 10.45 -7.88
N LEU A 17 2.78 9.98 -8.79
CA LEU A 17 2.65 8.54 -9.11
C LEU A 17 3.64 8.10 -10.20
N GLN A 18 4.26 9.05 -10.92
CA GLN A 18 5.20 8.74 -12.02
C GLN A 18 6.57 8.26 -11.54
N ASP A 19 6.91 8.47 -10.26
CA ASP A 19 8.19 8.11 -9.64
C ASP A 19 8.05 6.93 -8.65
N LEU A 20 7.01 6.10 -8.80
CA LEU A 20 6.85 4.93 -7.96
C LEU A 20 7.93 3.89 -8.25
N ARG A 21 8.38 3.23 -7.19
CA ARG A 21 9.27 2.08 -7.31
C ARG A 21 8.59 0.97 -8.12
N PRO A 22 9.30 0.24 -9.00
CA PRO A 22 8.72 -0.82 -9.83
C PRO A 22 7.93 -1.85 -9.03
N GLU A 23 8.39 -2.18 -7.83
CA GLU A 23 7.72 -3.12 -6.94
C GLU A 23 6.35 -2.63 -6.48
N VAL A 24 6.20 -1.32 -6.28
CA VAL A 24 4.92 -0.69 -5.92
C VAL A 24 3.99 -0.68 -7.14
N GLU A 25 4.52 -0.41 -8.34
CA GLU A 25 3.72 -0.42 -9.58
C GLU A 25 3.16 -1.82 -9.90
N GLU A 26 3.96 -2.87 -9.71
CA GLU A 26 3.52 -4.26 -9.88
C GLU A 26 2.36 -4.59 -8.93
N ILE A 27 2.50 -4.23 -7.64
CA ILE A 27 1.46 -4.46 -6.65
C ILE A 27 0.20 -3.65 -6.96
N LEU A 28 0.32 -2.37 -7.33
CA LEU A 28 -0.82 -1.55 -7.73
C LEU A 28 -1.55 -2.12 -8.94
N SER A 29 -0.81 -2.57 -9.95
CA SER A 29 -1.38 -3.20 -11.15
C SER A 29 -2.19 -4.44 -10.79
N ARG A 30 -1.71 -5.23 -9.82
CA ARG A 30 -2.44 -6.39 -9.31
C ARG A 30 -3.70 -5.99 -8.53
N VAL A 31 -3.61 -5.01 -7.62
CA VAL A 31 -4.78 -4.56 -6.84
C VAL A 31 -5.86 -4.01 -7.77
N LEU A 32 -5.48 -3.27 -8.81
CA LEU A 32 -6.40 -2.82 -9.86
C LEU A 32 -7.08 -3.99 -10.57
N ASN A 33 -6.31 -4.98 -11.01
CA ASN A 33 -6.88 -6.18 -11.62
C ASN A 33 -7.80 -6.94 -10.65
N ASP A 34 -7.44 -7.06 -9.37
CA ASP A 34 -8.30 -7.68 -8.36
C ASP A 34 -9.61 -6.90 -8.16
N LEU A 35 -9.55 -5.56 -8.19
CA LEU A 35 -10.72 -4.69 -8.11
C LEU A 35 -11.64 -4.88 -9.30
N GLU A 36 -11.10 -4.88 -10.53
CA GLU A 36 -11.85 -5.11 -11.77
C GLU A 36 -12.54 -6.48 -11.78
N ASN A 37 -11.88 -7.50 -11.22
CA ASN A 37 -12.42 -8.85 -11.09
C ASN A 37 -13.31 -9.03 -9.84
N GLY A 38 -13.60 -7.96 -9.09
CA GLY A 38 -14.47 -7.99 -7.90
C GLY A 38 -13.90 -8.75 -6.69
N LYS A 39 -12.60 -9.05 -6.67
CA LYS A 39 -11.91 -9.81 -5.61
C LYS A 39 -11.60 -8.96 -4.37
N THR A 40 -11.65 -7.63 -4.48
CA THR A 40 -11.39 -6.72 -3.36
C THR A 40 -12.55 -6.62 -2.38
N ASN A 41 -13.69 -7.23 -2.69
CA ASN A 41 -14.83 -7.39 -1.77
C ASN A 41 -14.55 -8.40 -0.62
N GLU A 42 -13.32 -8.92 -0.55
CA GLU A 42 -12.82 -9.81 0.49
C GLU A 42 -11.67 -9.15 1.27
N LYS A 43 -10.91 -9.93 2.04
CA LYS A 43 -9.68 -9.46 2.67
C LYS A 43 -8.52 -9.55 1.68
N ALA A 44 -7.50 -8.73 1.86
CA ALA A 44 -6.30 -8.81 1.07
C ALA A 44 -5.66 -10.22 1.21
N PRO A 45 -5.26 -10.85 0.10
CA PRO A 45 -4.70 -12.19 0.14
C PRO A 45 -3.33 -12.18 0.83
N HIS A 46 -3.10 -13.18 1.68
CA HIS A 46 -1.82 -13.35 2.39
C HIS A 46 -0.69 -13.85 1.48
N ASN A 47 -1.02 -14.49 0.36
CA ASN A 47 -0.05 -14.98 -0.61
C ASN A 47 -0.34 -14.35 -1.96
N ILE A 48 0.37 -13.28 -2.26
CA ILE A 48 0.42 -12.66 -3.58
C ILE A 48 1.56 -13.32 -4.35
N GLU A 49 1.32 -14.31 -5.22
CA GLU A 49 2.41 -14.84 -6.07
C GLU A 49 3.12 -13.69 -6.81
N SER A 50 4.30 -13.32 -6.34
CA SER A 50 5.12 -12.27 -6.90
C SER A 50 6.57 -12.62 -6.61
N ASN A 51 7.43 -12.45 -7.60
CA ASN A 51 8.86 -12.66 -7.45
C ASN A 51 9.52 -11.55 -6.61
N LEU A 52 8.75 -10.55 -6.16
CA LEU A 52 9.23 -9.36 -5.47
C LEU A 52 9.49 -9.55 -3.97
N TYR A 53 9.01 -10.63 -3.35
CA TYR A 53 9.11 -10.80 -1.89
C TYR A 53 10.53 -10.85 -1.33
N SER A 54 11.55 -11.07 -2.18
CA SER A 54 12.94 -10.92 -1.73
C SER A 54 13.32 -9.47 -1.45
N ASN A 55 12.59 -8.51 -2.03
CA ASN A 55 12.95 -7.09 -2.04
C ASN A 55 11.94 -6.21 -1.29
N ILE A 56 10.75 -6.74 -0.96
CA ILE A 56 9.70 -6.02 -0.24
C ILE A 56 9.25 -6.76 1.02
N ASN A 57 8.81 -6.00 2.01
CA ASN A 57 7.92 -6.48 3.05
C ASN A 57 6.48 -6.24 2.61
N LEU A 58 5.61 -7.24 2.73
CA LEU A 58 4.20 -7.14 2.36
C LEU A 58 3.31 -7.51 3.54
N ILE A 59 2.25 -6.75 3.75
CA ILE A 59 1.22 -7.03 4.76
C ILE A 59 -0.15 -6.99 4.03
N PRO A 60 -1.07 -7.95 4.23
CA PRO A 60 -0.83 -9.22 4.90
C PRO A 60 0.21 -10.05 4.15
N SER A 61 0.92 -10.87 4.90
CA SER A 61 1.70 -11.98 4.36
C SER A 61 1.62 -13.15 5.33
N ASP A 62 1.58 -14.38 4.81
CA ASP A 62 1.75 -15.58 5.65
C ASP A 62 3.19 -15.74 6.14
N PHE A 63 4.14 -15.09 5.46
CA PHE A 63 5.55 -15.10 5.81
C PHE A 63 6.11 -13.67 5.87
N TYR A 64 6.59 -13.29 7.05
CA TYR A 64 7.06 -11.93 7.28
C TYR A 64 8.44 -11.59 6.66
N GLY A 65 9.08 -12.53 5.95
CA GLY A 65 10.30 -12.23 5.19
C GLY A 65 11.49 -11.77 6.03
N GLN A 66 12.57 -11.39 5.33
CA GLN A 66 13.62 -10.54 5.90
C GLN A 66 13.16 -9.09 5.80
N CYS A 67 13.51 -8.24 6.77
CA CYS A 67 13.23 -6.80 6.66
C CYS A 67 13.95 -6.19 5.45
N THR A 68 13.23 -5.40 4.67
CA THR A 68 13.79 -4.67 3.50
C THR A 68 13.55 -3.17 3.63
N ASP A 69 14.06 -2.38 2.71
CA ASP A 69 13.86 -0.92 2.73
C ASP A 69 12.43 -0.51 2.34
N LEU A 70 11.68 -1.38 1.66
CA LEU A 70 10.32 -1.14 1.17
C LEU A 70 9.29 -2.02 1.89
N LEU A 71 8.34 -1.39 2.56
CA LEU A 71 7.15 -2.03 3.12
C LEU A 71 5.90 -1.61 2.34
N ILE A 72 5.10 -2.59 1.94
CA ILE A 72 3.81 -2.39 1.30
C ILE A 72 2.73 -3.02 2.18
N VAL A 73 1.65 -2.30 2.40
CA VAL A 73 0.53 -2.69 3.25
C VAL A 73 -0.75 -2.62 2.42
N LEU A 74 -1.40 -3.75 2.22
CA LEU A 74 -2.64 -3.92 1.46
C LEU A 74 -3.84 -3.98 2.38
N CYS A 75 -4.90 -3.27 2.01
CA CYS A 75 -6.15 -3.26 2.73
C CYS A 75 -7.32 -3.30 1.74
N TYR A 76 -7.96 -4.46 1.61
CA TYR A 76 -9.16 -4.64 0.77
C TYR A 76 -10.43 -4.36 1.59
N ASP A 77 -11.61 -4.40 0.97
CA ASP A 77 -12.84 -3.82 1.51
C ASP A 77 -13.35 -4.51 2.79
N LYS A 78 -13.02 -5.79 3.00
CA LYS A 78 -13.35 -6.51 4.25
C LYS A 78 -12.21 -6.54 5.28
N ASP A 79 -11.07 -5.92 4.99
CA ASP A 79 -10.08 -5.66 6.02
C ASP A 79 -10.58 -4.55 6.96
N ASP A 80 -10.10 -4.57 8.20
CA ASP A 80 -10.25 -3.40 9.06
C ASP A 80 -9.06 -2.46 8.80
N ILE A 81 -9.35 -1.29 8.25
CA ILE A 81 -8.33 -0.31 7.86
C ILE A 81 -7.46 0.14 9.04
N TYR A 82 -8.04 0.29 10.24
CA TYR A 82 -7.29 0.72 11.42
C TYR A 82 -6.29 -0.35 11.82
N TYR A 83 -6.73 -1.61 11.95
CA TYR A 83 -5.83 -2.70 12.31
C TYR A 83 -4.76 -2.93 11.26
N ARG A 84 -5.13 -2.92 9.97
CA ARG A 84 -4.18 -3.14 8.88
C ARG A 84 -3.12 -2.04 8.82
N PHE A 85 -3.53 -0.79 8.98
CA PHE A 85 -2.59 0.32 8.96
C PHE A 85 -1.71 0.32 10.21
N LYS A 86 -2.28 0.03 11.38
CA LYS A 86 -1.52 -0.12 12.62
C LYS A 86 -0.48 -1.23 12.50
N GLU A 87 -0.84 -2.39 11.97
CA GLU A 87 0.08 -3.51 11.73
C GLU A 87 1.27 -3.10 10.84
N GLY A 88 1.01 -2.33 9.78
CA GLY A 88 2.06 -1.76 8.95
C GLY A 88 2.98 -0.80 9.68
N LEU A 89 2.41 0.10 10.49
CA LEU A 89 3.19 1.05 11.27
C LEU A 89 4.02 0.34 12.36
N ASP A 90 3.43 -0.63 13.06
CA ASP A 90 4.13 -1.45 14.07
C ASP A 90 5.29 -2.22 13.43
N ASN A 91 5.09 -2.81 12.25
CA ASN A 91 6.17 -3.50 11.54
C ASN A 91 7.34 -2.54 11.25
N ALA A 92 7.06 -1.35 10.73
CA ALA A 92 8.09 -0.37 10.40
C ALA A 92 8.90 0.14 11.61
N ILE A 93 8.28 0.26 12.80
CA ILE A 93 8.95 0.86 13.98
C ILE A 93 9.40 -0.14 15.03
N GLU A 94 8.82 -1.34 15.09
CA GLU A 94 9.16 -2.33 16.10
C GLU A 94 10.00 -3.45 15.49
N LYS A 95 9.53 -4.03 14.37
CA LYS A 95 10.12 -5.23 13.79
C LYS A 95 11.27 -4.92 12.83
N CYS A 96 11.06 -3.98 11.92
CA CYS A 96 12.00 -3.57 10.88
C CYS A 96 12.54 -2.16 11.13
N TYR A 97 12.68 -1.79 12.41
CA TYR A 97 13.17 -0.49 12.87
C TYR A 97 14.50 -0.12 12.22
N GLY A 98 14.55 1.08 11.64
CA GLY A 98 15.74 1.59 10.96
C GLY A 98 16.04 0.96 9.60
N ILE A 99 15.31 -0.11 9.22
CA ILE A 99 15.46 -0.81 7.94
C ILE A 99 14.42 -0.33 6.93
N ASN A 100 13.12 -0.37 7.27
CA ASN A 100 12.09 0.18 6.39
C ASN A 100 12.31 1.69 6.23
N LYS A 101 12.39 2.16 4.97
CA LYS A 101 12.55 3.57 4.60
C LYS A 101 11.34 4.10 3.84
N ASP A 102 10.67 3.25 3.09
CA ASP A 102 9.47 3.57 2.33
C ASP A 102 8.33 2.65 2.76
N VAL A 103 7.22 3.25 3.19
CA VAL A 103 6.00 2.52 3.56
C VAL A 103 4.85 2.99 2.69
N TYR A 104 4.28 2.07 1.93
CA TYR A 104 3.11 2.32 1.07
C TYR A 104 1.89 1.61 1.63
N PHE A 105 0.89 2.38 2.03
CA PHE A 105 -0.44 1.87 2.37
C PHE A 105 -1.33 1.92 1.12
N ILE A 106 -1.62 0.78 0.53
CA ILE A 106 -2.46 0.64 -0.65
C ILE A 106 -3.80 0.06 -0.23
N SER A 107 -4.89 0.77 -0.49
CA SER A 107 -6.22 0.32 -0.06
C SER A 107 -7.29 0.58 -1.10
N THR A 108 -8.30 -0.30 -1.16
CA THR A 108 -9.52 -0.10 -1.95
C THR A 108 -10.65 0.57 -1.18
N GLN A 109 -10.42 0.83 0.12
CA GLN A 109 -11.31 1.59 0.98
C GLN A 109 -10.58 2.79 1.60
N TRP A 110 -11.31 3.85 1.93
CA TRP A 110 -10.73 4.99 2.61
C TRP A 110 -11.65 5.55 3.69
N HIS A 111 -11.13 5.61 4.91
CA HIS A 111 -11.84 6.13 6.07
C HIS A 111 -10.97 7.14 6.80
N SER A 112 -11.09 8.42 6.44
CA SER A 112 -10.24 9.51 6.97
C SER A 112 -10.23 9.58 8.50
N ASN A 113 -11.37 9.32 9.16
CA ASN A 113 -11.45 9.31 10.62
C ASN A 113 -10.59 8.21 11.24
N LYS A 114 -10.59 7.00 10.67
CA LYS A 114 -9.78 5.87 11.15
C LYS A 114 -8.29 6.12 10.95
N VAL A 115 -7.91 6.70 9.82
CA VAL A 115 -6.51 7.09 9.58
C VAL A 115 -6.08 8.20 10.54
N LYS A 116 -6.97 9.16 10.84
CA LYS A 116 -6.69 10.24 11.80
C LYS A 116 -6.46 9.72 13.22
N GLU A 117 -7.11 8.64 13.63
CA GLU A 117 -6.84 7.99 14.92
C GLU A 117 -5.37 7.52 15.03
N LEU A 118 -4.71 7.23 13.90
CA LEU A 118 -3.30 6.82 13.83
C LEU A 118 -2.32 7.99 13.64
N SER A 119 -2.76 9.25 13.64
CA SER A 119 -1.89 10.40 13.28
C SER A 119 -0.65 10.52 14.18
N GLY A 120 -0.79 10.20 15.47
CA GLY A 120 0.34 10.18 16.41
C GLY A 120 1.38 9.12 16.04
N TYR A 121 0.91 7.92 15.68
CA TYR A 121 1.77 6.83 15.22
C TYR A 121 2.47 7.20 13.91
N ILE A 122 1.72 7.67 12.90
CA ILE A 122 2.25 8.11 11.60
C ILE A 122 3.36 9.16 11.80
N LYS A 123 3.14 10.13 12.69
CA LYS A 123 4.15 11.14 13.02
C LYS A 123 5.40 10.53 13.65
N SER A 124 5.23 9.60 14.59
CA SER A 124 6.35 8.90 15.24
C SER A 124 7.16 8.08 14.24
N VAL A 125 6.50 7.38 13.32
CA VAL A 125 7.17 6.59 12.27
C VAL A 125 7.99 7.52 11.36
N ARG A 126 7.42 8.65 10.92
CA ARG A 126 8.11 9.65 10.10
C ARG A 126 9.35 10.26 10.77
N GLN A 127 9.35 10.40 12.10
CA GLN A 127 10.52 10.89 12.85
C GLN A 127 11.73 9.96 12.78
N ASN A 128 11.53 8.71 12.37
CA ASN A 128 12.58 7.72 12.17
C ASN A 128 13.08 7.65 10.71
N ASP A 129 12.95 8.75 9.96
CA ASP A 129 13.37 8.85 8.56
C ASP A 129 12.66 7.84 7.65
N VAL A 130 11.37 7.60 7.93
CA VAL A 130 10.50 6.72 7.14
C VAL A 130 9.52 7.57 6.34
N ARG A 131 9.53 7.41 5.02
CA ARG A 131 8.56 8.02 4.11
C ARG A 131 7.30 7.17 4.09
N ILE A 132 6.16 7.81 4.27
CA ILE A 132 4.85 7.13 4.28
C ILE A 132 3.96 7.73 3.21
N THR A 133 3.47 6.87 2.33
CA THR A 133 2.54 7.21 1.24
C THR A 133 1.28 6.37 1.37
N PHE A 134 0.13 7.03 1.28
CA PHE A 134 -1.17 6.37 1.24
C PHE A 134 -1.73 6.45 -0.17
N ILE A 135 -2.17 5.33 -0.72
CA ILE A 135 -2.72 5.21 -2.06
C ILE A 135 -4.10 4.57 -1.94
N HIS A 136 -5.12 5.31 -2.36
CA HIS A 136 -6.48 4.81 -2.49
C HIS A 136 -6.71 4.36 -3.94
N VAL A 137 -7.08 3.11 -4.12
CA VAL A 137 -7.32 2.45 -5.40
C VAL A 137 -8.83 2.34 -5.62
N THR A 138 -9.31 2.86 -6.74
CA THR A 138 -10.73 2.89 -7.11
C THR A 138 -10.90 2.40 -8.54
N ALA A 139 -12.15 2.14 -8.96
CA ALA A 139 -12.46 1.76 -10.34
C ALA A 139 -12.04 2.84 -11.37
N ASN A 140 -11.81 4.08 -10.92
CA ASN A 140 -11.37 5.19 -11.76
C ASN A 140 -9.84 5.39 -11.75
N GLY A 141 -9.09 4.56 -11.01
CA GLY A 141 -7.65 4.63 -10.85
C GLY A 141 -7.20 4.88 -9.40
N CYS A 142 -5.94 5.32 -9.26
CA CYS A 142 -5.26 5.48 -7.98
C CYS A 142 -5.14 6.95 -7.58
N VAL A 143 -5.28 7.25 -6.30
CA VAL A 143 -5.15 8.60 -5.74
C VAL A 143 -4.23 8.57 -4.53
N ILE A 144 -3.21 9.43 -4.51
CA ILE A 144 -2.41 9.63 -3.30
C ILE A 144 -3.22 10.40 -2.27
N MET A 145 -3.35 9.83 -1.08
CA MET A 145 -4.14 10.40 -0.01
C MET A 145 -3.28 11.26 0.93
N PRO A 146 -3.82 12.36 1.46
CA PRO A 146 -3.12 13.20 2.43
C PRO A 146 -2.88 12.43 3.73
N SER A 147 -1.75 12.70 4.37
CA SER A 147 -1.32 12.03 5.61
C SER A 147 -0.49 12.91 6.53
#